data_AF-A0A443RSR7-F1
#
_entry.id   AF-A0A443RSR7-F1
#
_cell.length_a   1.000
_cell.length_b   1.000
_cell.length_c   1.000
_cell.angle_alpha   90.00
_cell.angle_beta   90.00
_cell.angle_gamma   90.00
#
_symmetry.space_group_name_H-M   'P 1'
#
loop_
_entity.id
_entity.type
_entity.pdbx_description
1 polymer ?
#
loop_
_entity_poly.entity_id
_entity_poly.type
_entity_poly.pdbx_seq_one_letter_code
_entity_poly.pdbx_strand_id
1 'polypeptide(L)'
;MDLVYHIGGEFFPSNCIINYIAKKFCEHKFVTGICSSVIFLFTGYDTQQMNKTRLPVYVAHTPSPTSVWNVIHFGQLVVSNKFRKFDFGTRGNLKHYGTRYPPEYDL
;
A
#
# COMPACT_ATOMS: atom_id res chain seq x y z
N MET A 1 -14.15 -3.99 9.79
CA MET A 1 -13.10 -3.06 9.32
C MET A 1 -12.53 -2.20 10.46
N ASP A 2 -13.23 -2.08 11.59
CA ASP A 2 -12.89 -1.19 12.72
C ASP A 2 -11.68 -1.62 13.57
N LEU A 3 -11.43 -2.93 13.71
CA LEU A 3 -10.29 -3.40 14.51
C LEU A 3 -8.94 -3.03 13.89
N VAL A 4 -8.85 -3.09 12.57
CA VAL A 4 -7.60 -2.82 11.83
C VAL A 4 -7.30 -1.31 11.81
N TYR A 5 -8.34 -0.47 11.80
CA TYR A 5 -8.22 0.99 11.93
C TYR A 5 -7.58 1.39 13.27
N HIS A 6 -7.91 0.68 14.36
CA HIS A 6 -7.42 1.04 15.70
C HIS A 6 -6.02 0.50 16.02
N ILE A 7 -5.58 -0.61 15.41
CA ILE A 7 -4.29 -1.26 15.74
C ILE A 7 -3.16 -0.79 14.81
N GLY A 8 -3.47 -0.44 13.56
CA GLY A 8 -2.48 0.10 12.61
C GLY A 8 -1.37 -0.87 12.19
N GLY A 9 -1.56 -2.18 12.37
CA GLY A 9 -0.59 -3.23 12.06
C GLY A 9 -0.15 -3.32 10.59
N GLU A 10 0.57 -4.39 10.25
CA GLU A 10 1.18 -4.56 8.93
C GLU A 10 0.13 -4.86 7.85
N PHE A 11 0.19 -4.08 6.77
CA PHE A 11 -0.49 -4.30 5.50
C PHE A 11 0.52 -4.89 4.51
N PHE A 12 0.16 -6.02 3.89
CA PHE A 12 1.05 -6.89 3.13
C PHE A 12 2.19 -7.48 3.95
N PRO A 13 1.90 -8.42 4.87
CA PRO A 13 2.95 -9.14 5.57
C PRO A 13 3.87 -9.85 4.58
N SER A 14 5.15 -9.49 4.62
CA SER A 14 6.18 -10.12 3.79
C SER A 14 7.18 -10.84 4.67
N ASN A 15 7.43 -12.12 4.37
CA ASN A 15 8.47 -12.89 5.02
C ASN A 15 9.19 -13.76 3.98
N CYS A 16 10.29 -14.37 4.38
CA CYS A 16 11.14 -15.15 3.48
C CYS A 16 10.35 -16.24 2.72
N ILE A 17 9.40 -16.90 3.39
CA ILE A 17 8.60 -17.98 2.80
C ILE A 17 7.66 -17.42 1.73
N ILE A 18 6.93 -16.35 2.05
CA ILE A 18 5.99 -15.71 1.11
C ILE A 18 6.75 -15.22 -0.13
N ASN A 19 7.89 -14.54 0.08
CA ASN A 19 8.69 -13.98 -1.01
C ASN A 19 9.30 -15.08 -1.90
N TYR A 20 9.74 -16.19 -1.30
CA TYR A 20 10.25 -17.35 -2.03
C TYR A 20 9.16 -18.00 -2.90
N ILE A 21 7.97 -18.20 -2.34
CA ILE A 21 6.82 -18.78 -3.07
C ILE A 21 6.41 -17.86 -4.21
N ALA A 22 6.29 -16.55 -3.97
CA ALA A 22 5.94 -15.56 -4.99
C ALA A 22 6.96 -15.57 -6.15
N LYS A 23 8.26 -15.58 -5.83
CA LYS A 23 9.32 -15.69 -6.83
C LYS A 23 9.17 -16.93 -7.69
N LYS A 24 9.03 -18.11 -7.07
CA LYS A 24 8.94 -19.39 -7.77
C LYS A 24 7.69 -19.51 -8.62
N PHE A 25 6.56 -19.05 -8.11
CA PHE A 25 5.32 -18.98 -8.88
C PHE A 25 5.49 -18.11 -10.13
N CYS A 26 6.08 -16.93 -9.98
CA CYS A 26 6.19 -15.96 -11.07
C CYS A 26 7.34 -16.20 -12.06
N GLU A 27 8.20 -17.20 -11.84
CA GLU A 27 9.13 -17.72 -12.85
C GLU A 27 8.38 -18.44 -13.99
N HIS A 28 7.14 -18.89 -13.77
CA HIS A 28 6.36 -19.60 -14.78
C HIS A 28 5.68 -18.65 -15.78
N LYS A 29 5.92 -18.87 -17.09
CA LYS A 29 5.36 -18.05 -18.18
C LYS A 29 3.83 -18.00 -18.23
N PHE A 30 3.15 -19.05 -17.75
CA PHE A 30 1.68 -19.13 -17.75
C PHE A 30 1.04 -18.09 -16.82
N VAL A 31 1.73 -17.68 -15.75
CA VAL A 31 1.20 -16.76 -14.72
C VAL A 31 1.82 -15.36 -14.78
N THR A 32 2.64 -15.07 -15.80
CA THR A 32 3.28 -13.76 -15.99
C THR A 32 2.27 -12.61 -15.97
N GLY A 33 1.10 -12.80 -16.59
CA GLY A 33 0.02 -11.81 -16.56
C GLY A 33 -0.45 -11.52 -15.13
N ILE A 34 -0.76 -12.57 -14.36
CA ILE A 34 -1.21 -12.45 -12.96
C ILE A 34 -0.13 -11.76 -12.10
N CYS A 35 1.12 -12.20 -12.22
CA CYS A 35 2.22 -11.63 -11.45
C CYS A 35 2.48 -10.15 -11.77
N SER A 36 2.30 -9.74 -13.04
CA SER A 36 2.40 -8.34 -13.42
C SER A 36 1.24 -7.51 -12.85
N SER A 37 0.01 -8.05 -12.84
CA SER A 37 -1.17 -7.35 -12.35
C SER A 37 -1.10 -7.02 -10.85
N VAL A 38 -0.43 -7.86 -10.04
CA VAL A 38 -0.25 -7.59 -8.60
C VAL A 38 0.52 -6.29 -8.37
N ILE A 39 1.57 -6.03 -9.15
CA ILE A 39 2.35 -4.79 -9.08
C ILE A 39 1.50 -3.62 -9.56
N PHE A 40 0.83 -3.80 -10.71
CA PHE A 40 0.06 -2.74 -11.36
C PHE A 40 -1.18 -2.30 -10.59
N LEU A 41 -1.69 -3.11 -9.65
CA LEU A 41 -2.78 -2.71 -8.75
C LEU A 41 -2.45 -1.42 -7.99
N PHE A 42 -1.17 -1.18 -7.68
CA PHE A 42 -0.74 -0.02 -6.91
C PHE A 42 -0.07 1.06 -7.75
N THR A 43 0.57 0.69 -8.87
CA THR A 43 1.42 1.61 -9.64
C THR A 43 0.81 2.08 -10.95
N GLY A 44 -0.34 1.54 -11.35
CA GLY A 44 -0.92 1.76 -12.68
C GLY A 44 -0.39 0.77 -13.71
N TYR A 45 -1.20 0.46 -14.72
CA TYR A 45 -0.94 -0.58 -15.71
C TYR A 45 -0.09 -0.06 -16.88
N ASP A 46 1.11 -0.60 -17.04
CA ASP A 46 1.94 -0.42 -18.25
C ASP A 46 2.84 -1.64 -18.47
N THR A 47 2.33 -2.65 -19.18
CA THR A 47 3.10 -3.86 -19.48
C THR A 47 4.17 -3.64 -20.55
N GLN A 48 4.08 -2.56 -21.33
CA GLN A 48 5.01 -2.30 -22.43
C GLN A 48 6.34 -1.77 -21.88
N GLN A 49 6.29 -0.96 -20.82
CA GLN A 49 7.48 -0.43 -20.14
C GLN A 49 8.09 -1.40 -19.11
N MET A 50 7.49 -2.57 -18.88
CA MET A 50 7.99 -3.53 -17.89
C MET A 50 8.93 -4.59 -18.48
N ASN A 51 10.12 -4.73 -17.89
CA ASN A 51 11.03 -5.84 -18.19
C ASN A 51 10.47 -7.17 -17.62
N LYS A 52 9.76 -7.92 -18.46
CA LYS A 52 9.09 -9.18 -18.07
C LYS A 52 10.04 -10.26 -17.58
N THR A 53 11.28 -10.28 -18.06
CA THR A 53 12.31 -11.24 -17.63
C THR A 53 12.73 -11.02 -16.16
N ARG A 54 12.52 -9.80 -15.65
CA ARG A 54 12.81 -9.40 -14.27
C ARG A 54 11.60 -9.55 -13.34
N LEU A 55 10.44 -9.90 -13.86
CA LEU A 55 9.20 -10.00 -13.09
C LEU A 55 9.35 -10.85 -11.81
N PRO A 56 9.97 -12.05 -11.83
CA PRO A 56 10.11 -12.85 -10.61
C PRO A 56 10.82 -12.14 -9.47
N VAL A 57 11.75 -11.21 -9.80
CA VAL A 57 12.45 -10.42 -8.80
C VAL A 57 11.57 -9.29 -8.28
N TYR A 58 10.81 -8.63 -9.15
CA TYR A 58 9.90 -7.56 -8.72
C TYR A 58 8.84 -8.07 -7.75
N VAL A 59 8.13 -9.15 -8.07
CA VAL A 59 7.09 -9.73 -7.19
C VAL A 59 7.64 -10.34 -5.90
N ALA A 60 8.92 -10.73 -5.87
CA ALA A 60 9.56 -11.19 -4.64
C ALA A 60 9.84 -10.05 -3.64
N HIS A 61 9.80 -8.80 -4.10
CA HIS A 61 10.11 -7.60 -3.32
C HIS A 61 8.98 -6.56 -3.33
N THR A 62 7.87 -6.83 -4.01
CA THR A 62 6.78 -5.87 -4.22
C THR A 62 5.43 -6.57 -4.19
N PRO A 63 4.47 -6.07 -3.40
CA PRO A 63 4.55 -4.89 -2.54
C PRO A 63 5.43 -5.12 -1.30
N SER A 64 6.23 -4.13 -0.92
CA SER A 64 6.90 -4.11 0.38
C SER A 64 5.88 -3.77 1.46
N PRO A 65 5.98 -4.34 2.68
CA PRO A 65 5.02 -4.06 3.73
C PRO A 65 4.92 -2.57 4.09
N THR A 66 3.74 -2.16 4.51
CA THR A 66 3.47 -0.83 5.10
C THR A 66 2.47 -0.96 6.25
N SER A 67 2.15 0.11 6.97
CA SER A 67 1.11 0.04 8.00
C SER A 67 -0.30 0.19 7.39
N VAL A 68 -1.29 -0.44 8.00
CA VAL A 68 -2.69 -0.24 7.60
C VAL A 68 -3.10 1.23 7.77
N TRP A 69 -2.54 1.94 8.76
CA TRP A 69 -2.73 3.38 8.89
C TRP A 69 -2.27 4.16 7.65
N ASN A 70 -1.17 3.75 7.02
CA ASN A 70 -0.71 4.42 5.80
C ASN A 70 -1.72 4.26 4.65
N VAL A 71 -2.26 3.05 4.46
CA VAL A 71 -3.29 2.79 3.44
C VAL A 71 -4.57 3.57 3.71
N ILE A 72 -5.02 3.59 4.98
CA ILE A 72 -6.16 4.40 5.40
C ILE A 72 -5.89 5.88 5.13
N HIS A 73 -4.68 6.37 5.40
CA HIS A 73 -4.31 7.75 5.15
C HIS A 73 -4.47 8.12 3.69
N PHE A 74 -3.94 7.30 2.77
CA PHE A 74 -4.16 7.52 1.33
C PHE A 74 -5.65 7.57 0.98
N GLY A 75 -6.48 6.69 1.58
CA GLY A 75 -7.94 6.75 1.43
C GLY A 75 -8.54 8.07 1.94
N GLN A 76 -8.08 8.59 3.08
CA GLN A 76 -8.51 9.88 3.62
C GLN A 76 -8.14 11.03 2.69
N LEU A 77 -6.96 11.01 2.08
CA LEU A 77 -6.51 12.01 1.11
C LEU A 77 -7.42 12.00 -0.13
N VAL A 78 -7.72 10.81 -0.67
CA VAL A 78 -8.64 10.64 -1.81
C VAL A 78 -10.05 11.16 -1.49
N VAL A 79 -10.62 10.79 -0.35
CA VAL A 79 -11.99 11.18 0.03
C VAL A 79 -12.09 12.67 0.36
N SER A 80 -11.09 13.23 1.05
CA SER A 80 -11.13 14.63 1.46
C SER A 80 -10.68 15.60 0.37
N ASN A 81 -10.00 15.11 -0.67
CA ASN A 81 -9.37 15.89 -1.73
C ASN A 81 -8.48 17.03 -1.18
N LYS A 82 -7.76 16.74 -0.10
CA LYS A 82 -6.90 17.69 0.62
C LYS A 82 -5.58 17.03 0.98
N PHE A 83 -4.48 17.74 0.79
CA PHE A 83 -3.18 17.28 1.25
C PHE A 83 -2.96 17.68 2.71
N ARG A 84 -3.28 16.77 3.62
CA ARG A 84 -3.35 17.04 5.07
C ARG A 84 -2.87 15.86 5.90
N LYS A 85 -2.60 16.09 7.19
CA LYS A 85 -2.19 15.02 8.12
C LYS A 85 -3.29 13.96 8.31
N PHE A 86 -2.92 12.81 8.90
CA PHE A 86 -3.85 11.72 9.20
C PHE A 86 -5.05 12.18 10.03
N ASP A 87 -6.26 11.78 9.64
CA ASP A 87 -7.47 12.09 10.37
C ASP A 87 -7.75 11.03 11.43
N PHE A 88 -7.50 11.35 12.70
CA PHE A 88 -7.80 10.46 13.83
C PHE A 88 -9.28 10.55 14.29
N GLY A 89 -10.11 11.29 13.56
CA GLY A 89 -11.44 11.72 14.00
C GLY A 89 -11.36 12.83 15.06
N THR A 90 -12.47 13.51 15.34
CA THR A 90 -12.51 14.75 16.14
C THR A 90 -11.75 14.68 17.47
N ARG A 91 -11.97 13.62 18.27
CA ARG A 91 -11.31 13.45 19.58
C ARG A 91 -9.81 13.18 19.43
N GLY A 92 -9.45 12.36 18.44
CA GLY A 92 -8.05 12.06 18.14
C GLY A 92 -7.31 13.29 17.61
N ASN A 93 -7.92 14.05 16.69
CA ASN A 93 -7.34 15.27 16.14
C ASN A 93 -7.15 16.34 17.23
N LEU A 94 -8.09 16.50 18.16
CA LEU A 94 -7.90 17.42 19.29
C LEU A 94 -6.72 16.98 20.17
N LYS A 95 -6.57 15.68 20.41
CA LYS A 95 -5.44 15.14 21.18
C LYS A 95 -4.09 15.30 20.45
N HIS A 96 -4.06 15.06 19.15
CA HIS A 96 -2.82 15.04 18.36
C HIS A 96 -2.41 16.42 17.82
N TYR A 97 -3.38 17.27 17.48
CA TYR A 97 -3.18 18.52 16.75
C TYR A 97 -3.78 19.76 17.44
N GLY A 98 -4.60 19.59 18.48
CA GLY A 98 -5.31 20.69 19.14
C GLY A 98 -6.48 21.26 18.32
N THR A 99 -6.75 20.71 17.14
CA THR A 99 -7.82 21.14 16.22
C THR A 99 -8.81 20.01 15.97
N ARG A 100 -10.06 20.34 15.61
CA ARG A 100 -11.08 19.32 15.29
C ARG A 100 -10.77 18.56 13.99
N TYR A 101 -10.11 19.23 13.06
CA TYR A 101 -9.71 18.69 11.75
C TYR A 101 -8.19 18.61 11.66
N PRO A 102 -7.65 17.63 10.90
CA PRO A 102 -6.21 17.55 10.69
C PRO A 102 -5.72 18.77 9.88
N PRO A 103 -4.58 19.36 10.24
CA PRO A 103 -4.02 20.50 9.52
C PRO A 103 -3.53 20.09 8.13
N GLU A 104 -3.66 21.00 7.17
CA GLU A 104 -3.13 20.84 5.81
C GLU A 104 -1.62 21.08 5.79
N TYR A 105 -0.92 20.45 4.86
CA TYR A 105 0.50 20.71 4.64
C TYR A 105 0.65 21.94 3.74
N ASP A 106 1.59 22.82 4.08
CA ASP A 106 1.98 23.96 3.25
C ASP A 106 3.02 23.48 2.23
N LEU A 107 2.73 23.63 0.94
CA LEU A 107 3.52 23.11 -0.19
C LEU A 107 4.26 24.23 -0.92
#